data_AF-C1ABC7-F1
#
_entry.id   AF-C1ABC7-F1
#
_cell.length_a   1.000
_cell.length_b   1.000
_cell.length_c   1.000
_cell.angle_alpha   90.00
_cell.angle_beta   90.00
_cell.angle_gamma   90.00
#
_symmetry.space_group_name_H-M   'P 1'
#
loop_
_entity.id
_entity.type
_entity.pdbx_description
1 polymer ?
#
loop_
_entity_poly.entity_id
_entity_poly.type
_entity_poly.pdbx_seq_one_letter_code
_entity_poly.pdbx_strand_id
1 'polypeptide(L)'
;MTNPSMPDRPATSGMMTALLRFTVAQVALVLVCAYVMQTFVWTDAESVRAVRASAWLAIIVQTFTFAVARLVARQQVIAGWGLGVLLRFASVAFWALLGIKALGLVAGPALLSLVVFYFLSTLVEPLFLN
;
A
#
# COMPACT_ATOMS: atom_id res chain seq x y z
N MET A 1 4.41 54.13 5.14
CA MET A 1 4.57 53.16 4.05
C MET A 1 4.08 51.81 4.55
N THR A 2 2.89 51.39 4.12
CA THR A 2 2.25 50.14 4.52
C THR A 2 2.82 48.98 3.68
N ASN A 3 3.33 47.95 4.35
CA ASN A 3 3.83 46.73 3.71
C ASN A 3 2.63 45.93 3.12
N PRO A 4 2.59 45.63 1.82
CA PRO A 4 1.49 44.86 1.24
C PRO A 4 1.56 43.40 1.71
N SER A 5 0.48 42.94 2.35
CA SER A 5 0.25 41.54 2.72
C SER A 5 0.32 40.65 1.48
N MET A 6 1.27 39.71 1.50
CA MET A 6 1.41 38.67 0.48
C MET A 6 0.16 37.78 0.48
N PRO A 7 -0.42 37.43 -0.68
CA PRO A 7 -1.56 36.53 -0.71
C PRO A 7 -1.13 35.13 -0.29
N ASP A 8 -1.76 34.61 0.78
CA ASP A 8 -1.64 33.22 1.20
C ASP A 8 -1.99 32.31 0.01
N ARG A 9 -0.98 31.68 -0.58
CA ARG A 9 -1.20 30.65 -1.60
C ARG A 9 -1.94 29.49 -0.91
N PRO A 10 -3.05 28.98 -1.49
CA PRO A 10 -3.79 27.89 -0.88
C PRO A 10 -2.88 26.65 -0.77
N ALA A 11 -2.55 26.26 0.46
CA ALA A 11 -1.69 25.12 0.81
C ALA A 11 -2.25 23.73 0.38
N THR A 12 -3.39 23.71 -0.31
CA THR A 12 -4.16 22.52 -0.66
C THR A 12 -3.65 21.78 -1.90
N SER A 13 -2.99 22.46 -2.85
CA SER A 13 -2.53 21.84 -4.10
C SER A 13 -1.32 20.91 -3.90
N GLY A 14 -0.35 21.32 -3.08
CA GLY A 14 0.87 20.52 -2.82
C GLY A 14 0.59 19.19 -2.11
N MET A 15 -0.33 19.18 -1.14
CA MET A 15 -0.67 17.97 -0.40
C MET A 15 -1.45 16.96 -1.25
N MET A 16 -2.34 17.41 -2.14
CA MET A 16 -3.06 16.53 -3.06
C MET A 16 -2.10 15.82 -4.04
N THR A 17 -1.09 16.55 -4.55
CA THR A 17 -0.05 16.00 -5.42
C THR A 17 0.88 15.03 -4.71
N ALA A 18 1.28 15.33 -3.46
CA ALA A 18 2.12 14.44 -2.66
C ALA A 18 1.43 13.08 -2.40
N LEU A 19 0.13 13.12 -2.10
CA LEU A 19 -0.67 11.92 -1.87
C LEU A 19 -0.87 11.09 -3.13
N LEU A 20 -1.17 11.73 -4.26
CA LEU A 20 -1.26 11.06 -5.56
C LEU A 20 0.07 10.37 -5.91
N ARG A 21 1.19 11.07 -5.71
CA ARG A 21 2.53 10.50 -5.92
C ARG A 21 2.80 9.31 -5.01
N PHE A 22 2.42 9.39 -3.74
CA PHE A 22 2.57 8.29 -2.79
C PHE A 22 1.76 7.06 -3.23
N THR A 23 0.49 7.23 -3.59
CA THR A 23 -0.35 6.12 -4.08
C THR A 23 0.22 5.50 -5.35
N VAL A 24 0.65 6.32 -6.32
CA VAL A 24 1.27 5.83 -7.56
C VAL A 24 2.58 5.10 -7.28
N ALA A 25 3.41 5.62 -6.37
CA ALA A 25 4.66 4.97 -5.98
C ALA A 25 4.42 3.62 -5.31
N GLN A 26 3.41 3.51 -4.44
CA GLN A 26 3.03 2.25 -3.79
C GLN A 26 2.53 1.21 -4.80
N VAL A 27 1.66 1.60 -5.72
CA VAL A 27 1.18 0.70 -6.79
C VAL A 27 2.34 0.26 -7.67
N ALA A 28 3.21 1.18 -8.08
CA ALA A 28 4.40 0.86 -8.87
C ALA A 28 5.33 -0.11 -8.13
N LEU A 29 5.55 0.10 -6.84
CA LEU A 29 6.35 -0.78 -5.99
C LEU A 29 5.78 -2.20 -5.98
N VAL A 30 4.47 -2.36 -5.75
CA VAL A 30 3.82 -3.69 -5.77
C VAL A 30 3.98 -4.36 -7.12
N LEU A 31 3.76 -3.63 -8.22
CA LEU A 31 3.87 -4.19 -9.57
C LEU A 31 5.31 -4.61 -9.90
N VAL A 32 6.30 -3.78 -9.56
CA VAL A 32 7.72 -4.10 -9.75
C VAL A 32 8.13 -5.32 -8.91
N CYS A 33 7.73 -5.37 -7.64
CA CYS A 33 8.02 -6.52 -6.77
C CYS A 33 7.36 -7.80 -7.28
N ALA A 34 6.09 -7.71 -7.70
CA ALA A 34 5.37 -8.84 -8.27
C ALA A 34 6.06 -9.34 -9.56
N TYR A 35 6.49 -8.43 -10.43
CA TYR A 35 7.25 -8.77 -11.63
C TYR A 35 8.57 -9.47 -11.32
N VAL A 36 9.35 -8.92 -10.38
CA VAL A 36 10.62 -9.53 -9.94
C VAL A 36 10.39 -10.94 -9.36
N MET A 37 9.39 -11.10 -8.48
CA MET A 37 9.05 -12.39 -7.88
C MET A 37 8.61 -13.43 -8.92
N GLN A 38 7.79 -13.03 -9.88
CA GLN A 38 7.31 -13.92 -10.95
C GLN A 38 8.42 -14.29 -11.95
N THR A 39 9.46 -13.46 -12.08
CA THR A 39 10.55 -13.69 -13.03
C THR A 39 11.69 -14.50 -12.40
N PHE A 40 12.02 -14.25 -11.13
CA PHE A 40 13.24 -14.79 -10.50
C PHE A 40 13.00 -15.76 -9.35
N VAL A 41 11.84 -15.71 -8.67
CA VAL A 41 11.58 -16.53 -7.47
C VAL A 41 10.64 -17.68 -7.76
N TRP A 42 9.52 -17.38 -8.42
CA TRP A 42 8.47 -18.33 -8.74
C TRP A 42 8.14 -18.27 -10.23
N THR A 43 8.70 -19.21 -10.99
CA THR A 43 8.54 -19.30 -12.45
C THR A 43 7.43 -20.27 -12.87
N ASP A 44 6.90 -21.07 -11.95
CA ASP A 44 5.79 -21.99 -12.22
C ASP A 44 4.45 -21.25 -12.28
N ALA A 45 3.57 -21.71 -13.17
CA ALA A 45 2.31 -21.02 -13.48
C ALA A 45 1.36 -20.90 -12.28
N GLU A 46 1.43 -21.85 -11.34
CA GLU A 46 0.58 -21.87 -10.15
C GLU A 46 1.02 -20.81 -9.13
N SER A 47 2.32 -20.74 -8.84
CA SER A 47 2.89 -19.74 -7.95
C SER A 47 2.80 -18.33 -8.53
N VAL A 48 2.99 -18.16 -9.84
CA VAL A 48 2.79 -16.86 -10.52
C VAL A 48 1.35 -16.36 -10.33
N ARG A 49 0.35 -17.24 -10.45
CA ARG A 49 -1.06 -16.90 -10.20
C ARG A 49 -1.28 -16.45 -8.76
N ALA A 50 -0.68 -17.14 -7.79
CA ALA A 50 -0.74 -16.80 -6.38
C ALA A 50 -0.12 -15.42 -6.09
N VAL A 51 1.07 -15.13 -6.62
CA VAL A 51 1.72 -13.82 -6.47
C VAL A 51 0.87 -12.70 -7.08
N ARG A 52 0.30 -12.93 -8.27
CA ARG A 52 -0.56 -11.94 -8.94
C ARG A 52 -1.85 -11.67 -8.15
N ALA A 53 -2.46 -12.71 -7.58
CA ALA A 53 -3.63 -12.55 -6.73
C ALA A 53 -3.32 -11.72 -5.48
N SER A 54 -2.17 -12.00 -4.83
CA SER A 54 -1.69 -11.20 -3.69
C SER A 54 -1.38 -9.75 -4.07
N ALA A 55 -0.85 -9.50 -5.27
CA ALA A 55 -0.59 -8.14 -5.74
C ALA A 55 -1.89 -7.35 -5.92
N TRP A 56 -2.91 -7.95 -6.53
CA TRP A 56 -4.23 -7.34 -6.65
C TRP A 56 -4.87 -7.04 -5.30
N LEU A 57 -4.82 -8.01 -4.38
CA LEU A 57 -5.31 -7.79 -3.01
C LEU A 57 -4.58 -6.63 -2.35
N ALA A 58 -3.25 -6.60 -2.43
CA ALA A 58 -2.45 -5.55 -1.82
C ALA A 58 -2.83 -4.16 -2.35
N ILE A 59 -3.07 -4.03 -3.67
CA ILE A 59 -3.51 -2.76 -4.28
C ILE A 59 -4.90 -2.35 -3.77
N ILE A 60 -5.85 -3.29 -3.70
CA ILE A 60 -7.22 -3.03 -3.20
C ILE A 60 -7.16 -2.57 -1.75
N VAL A 61 -6.47 -3.34 -0.90
CA VAL A 61 -6.33 -3.06 0.53
C VAL A 61 -5.64 -1.71 0.73
N GLN A 62 -4.53 -1.44 0.06
CA GLN A 62 -3.83 -0.16 0.21
C GLN A 62 -4.69 1.02 -0.21
N THR A 63 -5.47 0.88 -1.27
CA THR A 63 -6.41 1.94 -1.71
C THR A 63 -7.47 2.20 -0.63
N PHE A 64 -8.03 1.13 -0.04
CA PHE A 64 -9.02 1.25 1.02
C PHE A 64 -8.41 1.81 2.31
N THR A 65 -7.26 1.28 2.74
CA THR A 65 -6.51 1.76 3.91
C THR A 65 -6.14 3.22 3.75
N PHE A 66 -5.71 3.65 2.58
CA PHE A 66 -5.41 5.05 2.32
C PHE A 66 -6.66 5.94 2.45
N ALA A 67 -7.80 5.51 1.92
CA ALA A 67 -9.05 6.24 2.07
C ALA A 67 -9.46 6.38 3.55
N VAL A 68 -9.42 5.28 4.31
CA VAL A 68 -9.76 5.27 5.75
C VAL A 68 -8.75 6.08 6.56
N ALA A 69 -7.46 5.85 6.35
CA ALA A 69 -6.39 6.57 7.03
C ALA A 69 -6.47 8.07 6.74
N ARG A 70 -6.85 8.50 5.54
CA ARG A 70 -7.04 9.92 5.22
C ARG A 70 -8.18 10.56 6.00
N LEU A 71 -9.28 9.82 6.23
CA LEU A 71 -10.39 10.32 7.05
C LEU A 71 -9.97 10.51 8.51
N VAL A 72 -9.13 9.61 9.04
CA VAL A 72 -8.70 9.61 10.45
C VAL A 72 -7.47 10.51 10.72
N ALA A 73 -6.47 10.46 9.84
CA ALA A 73 -5.21 11.21 9.96
C ALA A 73 -5.39 12.73 9.84
N ARG A 74 -6.53 13.20 9.32
CA ARG A 74 -6.92 14.61 9.37
C ARG A 74 -6.99 15.16 10.78
N GLN A 75 -7.24 14.32 11.78
CA GLN A 75 -7.39 14.71 13.18
C GLN A 75 -6.23 14.20 14.04
N GLN A 76 -5.73 12.99 13.78
CA GLN A 76 -4.67 12.35 14.58
C GLN A 76 -3.75 11.49 13.69
N VAL A 77 -2.54 11.98 13.39
CA VAL A 77 -1.58 11.32 12.49
C VAL A 77 -1.14 9.95 13.04
N ILE A 78 -0.87 9.86 14.35
CA ILE A 78 -0.44 8.62 15.02
C ILE A 78 -1.54 7.54 14.96
N ALA A 79 -2.80 7.93 15.17
CA ALA A 79 -3.93 7.00 15.08
C ALA A 79 -4.13 6.49 13.64
N GLY A 80 -3.95 7.36 12.65
CA GLY A 80 -4.00 6.97 11.23
C GLY A 80 -2.90 5.96 10.86
N TRP A 81 -1.69 6.14 11.38
CA TRP A 81 -0.58 5.21 11.18
C TRP A 81 -0.86 3.84 11.83
N GLY A 82 -1.27 3.82 13.10
CA GLY A 82 -1.61 2.58 13.81
C GLY A 82 -2.76 1.81 13.14
N LEU A 83 -3.79 2.52 12.67
CA LEU A 83 -4.89 1.92 11.93
C LEU A 83 -4.44 1.29 10.61
N GLY A 84 -3.52 1.95 9.89
CA GLY A 84 -2.94 1.42 8.65
C GLY A 84 -2.18 0.11 8.87
N VAL A 85 -1.39 0.03 9.95
CA VAL A 85 -0.69 -1.20 10.35
C VAL A 85 -1.69 -2.31 10.68
N LEU A 86 -2.71 -2.03 11.50
CA LEU A 86 -3.74 -3.02 11.85
C LEU A 86 -4.51 -3.54 10.63
N LEU A 87 -4.87 -2.67 9.69
CA LEU A 87 -5.53 -3.06 8.43
C LEU A 87 -4.68 -3.99 7.57
N ARG A 88 -3.37 -3.78 7.52
CA ARG A 88 -2.44 -4.66 6.81
C ARG A 88 -2.41 -6.05 7.45
N PHE A 89 -2.26 -6.12 8.78
CA PHE A 89 -2.29 -7.40 9.50
C PHE A 89 -3.64 -8.13 9.35
N ALA A 90 -4.75 -7.40 9.48
CA ALA A 90 -6.08 -7.96 9.27
C ALA A 90 -6.24 -8.50 7.84
N SER A 91 -5.66 -7.82 6.86
CA SER A 91 -5.69 -8.24 5.46
C SER A 91 -4.83 -9.47 5.20
N VAL A 92 -3.66 -9.60 5.84
CA VAL A 92 -2.86 -10.85 5.78
C VAL A 92 -3.63 -12.00 6.42
N ALA A 93 -4.25 -11.80 7.59
CA ALA A 93 -5.04 -12.83 8.26
C ALA A 93 -6.25 -13.25 7.41
N PHE A 94 -6.99 -12.28 6.84
CA PHE A 94 -8.09 -12.54 5.93
C PHE A 94 -7.64 -13.34 4.70
N TRP A 95 -6.50 -12.95 4.10
CA TRP A 95 -5.96 -13.65 2.94
C TRP A 95 -5.53 -15.08 3.27
N ALA A 96 -4.87 -15.27 4.41
CA ALA A 96 -4.42 -16.57 4.89
C ALA A 96 -5.57 -17.53 5.16
N LEU A 97 -6.65 -17.05 5.79
CA LEU A 97 -7.75 -17.89 6.24
C LEU A 97 -8.80 -18.13 5.15
N LEU A 98 -9.10 -17.11 4.35
CA LEU A 98 -10.22 -17.13 3.40
C LEU A 98 -9.75 -17.03 1.95
N GLY A 99 -8.90 -16.05 1.64
CA GLY A 99 -8.51 -15.75 0.26
C GLY A 99 -7.82 -16.90 -0.48
N ILE A 100 -6.78 -17.46 0.15
CA ILE A 100 -6.00 -18.57 -0.44
C ILE A 100 -6.88 -19.80 -0.67
N LYS A 101 -7.72 -20.15 0.31
CA LYS A 101 -8.61 -21.30 0.24
C LYS A 101 -9.72 -21.10 -0.81
N ALA A 102 -10.31 -19.92 -0.87
CA ALA A 102 -11.38 -19.61 -1.83
C ALA A 102 -10.90 -19.63 -3.28
N LEU A 103 -9.64 -19.26 -3.53
CA LEU A 103 -9.06 -19.18 -4.88
C LEU A 103 -8.22 -20.40 -5.25
N GLY A 104 -8.07 -21.38 -4.34
CA GLY A 104 -7.26 -22.59 -4.57
C GLY A 104 -5.80 -22.27 -4.86
N LEU A 105 -5.21 -21.28 -4.17
CA LEU A 105 -3.85 -20.81 -4.42
C LEU A 105 -2.81 -21.58 -3.59
N VAL A 106 -1.58 -21.64 -4.10
CA VAL A 106 -0.43 -22.13 -3.31
C VAL A 106 -0.16 -21.15 -2.18
N ALA A 107 -0.25 -21.64 -0.93
CA ALA A 107 -0.20 -20.78 0.25
C ALA A 107 1.14 -20.05 0.44
N GLY A 108 2.26 -20.76 0.20
CA GLY A 108 3.60 -20.19 0.37
C GLY A 108 3.83 -18.92 -0.45
N PRO A 109 3.75 -18.99 -1.80
CA PRO A 109 3.90 -17.83 -2.67
C PRO A 109 2.87 -16.72 -2.40
N ALA A 110 1.61 -17.09 -2.10
CA ALA A 110 0.56 -16.11 -1.82
C ALA A 110 0.87 -15.28 -0.56
N LEU A 111 1.25 -15.92 0.54
CA LEU A 111 1.53 -15.23 1.80
C LEU A 111 2.84 -14.46 1.76
N LEU A 112 3.92 -15.08 1.27
CA LEU A 112 5.23 -14.44 1.19
C LEU A 112 5.17 -13.18 0.33
N SER A 113 4.57 -13.26 -0.86
CA SER A 113 4.44 -12.08 -1.72
C SER A 113 3.64 -10.97 -1.06
N LEU A 114 2.50 -11.29 -0.43
CA LEU A 114 1.67 -10.29 0.25
C LEU A 114 2.40 -9.60 1.40
N VAL A 115 3.10 -10.37 2.25
CA VAL A 115 3.88 -9.84 3.37
C VAL A 115 5.01 -8.95 2.87
N VAL A 116 5.73 -9.38 1.83
CA VAL A 116 6.81 -8.58 1.23
C VAL A 116 6.27 -7.27 0.63
N PHE A 117 5.13 -7.31 -0.06
CA PHE A 117 4.50 -6.09 -0.57
C PHE A 117 4.21 -5.10 0.56
N TYR A 118 3.54 -5.53 1.63
CA TYR A 118 3.26 -4.65 2.77
C TYR A 118 4.52 -4.16 3.48
N PHE A 119 5.52 -5.01 3.63
CA PHE A 119 6.78 -4.63 4.27
C PHE A 119 7.52 -3.56 3.47
N LEU A 120 7.69 -3.76 2.16
CA LEU A 120 8.34 -2.77 1.30
C LEU A 120 7.53 -1.47 1.25
N SER A 121 6.19 -1.55 1.21
CA SER A 121 5.31 -0.38 1.31
C SER A 121 5.56 0.43 2.58
N THR A 122 5.74 -0.23 3.74
CA THR A 122 6.04 0.44 5.02
C THR A 122 7.45 1.03 5.09
N LEU A 123 8.43 0.46 4.39
CA LEU A 123 9.78 1.05 4.29
C LEU A 123 9.78 2.33 3.46
N VAL A 124 8.93 2.38 2.44
CA VAL A 124 8.81 3.53 1.54
C VAL A 124 8.06 4.70 2.20
N GLU A 125 7.12 4.44 3.10
CA GLU A 125 6.37 5.47 3.85
C GLU A 125 7.24 6.58 4.48
N PRO A 126 8.25 6.28 5.34
CA PRO A 126 9.07 7.31 5.98
C PRO A 126 9.97 8.06 5.00
N LEU A 127 10.37 7.45 3.88
CA LEU A 127 11.20 8.08 2.84
C LEU A 127 10.50 9.25 2.15
N PHE A 128 9.16 9.24 2.10
CA PHE A 128 8.35 10.32 1.53
C PHE A 128 7.88 11.36 2.56
N LEU A 129 8.19 11.16 3.84
CA LEU A 129 7.79 12.04 4.95
C LEU A 129 8.91 12.96 5.46
N ASN A 130 10.07 12.95 4.81
CA ASN A 130 11.25 13.77 5.14
C ASN A 130 11.54 14.79 4.03
#